data_AF-A0A1U7YFJ5-F1
#
_entry.id   AF-A0A1U7YFJ5-F1
#
_cell.length_a   1.000
_cell.length_b   1.000
_cell.length_c   1.000
_cell.angle_alpha   90.00
_cell.angle_beta   90.00
_cell.angle_gamma   90.00
#
_symmetry.space_group_name_H-M   'P 1'
#
loop_
_entity.id
_entity.type
_entity.pdbx_description
1 polymer ?
#
loop_
_entity_poly.entity_id
_entity_poly.type
_entity_poly.pdbx_seq_one_letter_code
_entity_poly.pdbx_strand_id
1 'polypeptide(L)'
;MAAPPNFEEGQSTYRPPRFNGQYYGWWKTRMHDFIIAENSKLWDVICDGPFVPTKNLGDPAVAIPKMRKEFNDTDRKAIEKNFHAKKILVYDIGPDEYNRILACQSAKEWEALQTAHEGTIR
;
A
#
# COMPACT_ATOMS: atom_id res chain seq x y z
N MET A 1 6.84 22.13 -2.41
CA MET A 1 7.67 21.00 -1.94
C MET A 1 9.04 21.12 -2.61
N ALA A 2 10.14 21.02 -1.85
CA ALA A 2 11.48 21.00 -2.43
C ALA A 2 11.81 19.58 -2.92
N ALA A 3 12.44 19.45 -4.10
CA ALA A 3 12.92 18.18 -4.63
C ALA A 3 14.37 17.90 -4.14
N PRO A 4 14.79 16.63 -4.00
CA PRO A 4 16.15 16.28 -3.59
C PRO A 4 17.21 16.73 -4.64
N PRO A 5 18.43 17.10 -4.21
CA PRO A 5 19.49 17.58 -5.11
C PRO A 5 20.21 16.49 -5.92
N ASN A 6 20.17 15.21 -5.51
CA ASN A 6 20.78 14.09 -6.23
C ASN A 6 19.73 13.29 -7.00
N PHE A 7 19.77 13.41 -8.33
CA PHE A 7 18.72 13.01 -9.27
C PHE A 7 18.90 11.60 -9.89
N GLU A 8 19.80 10.76 -9.37
CA GLU A 8 20.13 9.48 -10.02
C GLU A 8 19.22 8.30 -9.61
N GLU A 9 18.62 8.33 -8.41
CA GLU A 9 17.64 7.32 -7.97
C GLU A 9 16.21 7.91 -7.96
N GLY A 10 15.31 7.40 -8.81
CA GLY A 10 13.88 7.75 -8.79
C GLY A 10 13.32 8.49 -10.02
N GLN A 11 14.10 8.68 -11.10
CA GLN A 11 13.60 9.17 -12.39
C GLN A 11 13.01 8.08 -13.30
N SER A 12 13.28 6.81 -13.00
CA SER A 12 12.72 5.69 -13.76
C SER A 12 11.20 5.65 -13.63
N THR A 13 10.48 5.55 -14.74
CA THR A 13 9.06 5.20 -14.76
C THR A 13 8.83 3.72 -14.47
N TYR A 14 9.88 2.90 -14.52
CA TYR A 14 9.83 1.45 -14.35
C TYR A 14 10.32 0.97 -12.99
N ARG A 15 10.89 1.87 -12.17
CA ARG A 15 11.30 1.53 -10.82
C ARG A 15 10.68 2.51 -9.85
N PRO A 16 10.04 2.01 -8.81
CA PRO A 16 9.49 2.87 -7.78
C PRO A 16 10.60 3.67 -7.07
N PRO A 17 10.28 4.88 -6.58
CA PRO A 17 11.23 5.72 -5.87
C PRO A 17 11.52 5.12 -4.49
N ARG A 18 12.80 4.93 -4.15
CA ARG A 18 13.19 4.46 -2.82
C ARG A 18 13.05 5.60 -1.81
N PHE A 19 12.38 5.33 -0.68
CA PHE A 19 12.24 6.27 0.41
C PHE A 19 13.45 6.21 1.34
N ASN A 20 14.06 7.37 1.57
CA ASN A 20 15.22 7.55 2.45
C ASN A 20 14.89 8.35 3.72
N GLY A 21 13.61 8.53 4.05
CA GLY A 21 13.18 9.33 5.20
C GLY A 21 13.14 10.84 4.95
N GLN A 22 13.59 11.33 3.80
CA GLN A 22 13.55 12.75 3.43
C GLN A 22 12.57 13.02 2.29
N TYR A 23 12.14 14.27 2.16
CA TYR A 23 11.26 14.73 1.07
C TYR A 23 9.97 13.90 0.92
N TYR A 24 9.34 13.53 2.03
CA TYR A 24 8.17 12.65 2.06
C TYR A 24 7.07 13.05 1.06
N GLY A 25 6.72 14.33 0.96
CA GLY A 25 5.69 14.79 0.01
C GLY A 25 6.06 14.57 -1.47
N TRP A 26 7.34 14.72 -1.83
CA TRP A 26 7.82 14.40 -3.18
C TRP A 26 7.78 12.89 -3.42
N TRP A 27 8.29 12.11 -2.47
CA TRP A 27 8.28 10.65 -2.56
C TRP A 27 6.85 10.10 -2.68
N LYS A 28 5.93 10.59 -1.83
CA LYS A 28 4.51 10.23 -1.81
C LYS A 28 3.84 10.49 -3.17
N THR A 29 4.10 11.64 -3.78
CA THR A 29 3.56 11.97 -5.11
C THR A 29 4.09 11.01 -6.18
N ARG A 30 5.41 10.75 -6.18
CA ARG A 30 6.03 9.84 -7.15
C ARG A 30 5.60 8.39 -6.97
N MET A 31 5.40 7.97 -5.73
CA MET A 31 4.90 6.65 -5.38
C MET A 31 3.47 6.45 -5.88
N HIS A 32 2.60 7.43 -5.63
CA HIS A 32 1.24 7.44 -6.15
C HIS A 32 1.22 7.30 -7.68
N ASP A 33 1.98 8.14 -8.39
CA ASP A 33 2.04 8.09 -9.86
C ASP A 33 2.52 6.75 -10.38
N PHE A 34 3.52 6.14 -9.73
CA PHE A 34 4.03 4.81 -10.07
C PHE A 34 2.97 3.72 -9.89
N ILE A 35 2.28 3.70 -8.75
CA ILE A 35 1.24 2.70 -8.44
C ILE A 35 0.08 2.82 -9.42
N ILE A 36 -0.37 4.05 -9.72
CA ILE A 36 -1.45 4.28 -10.68
C ILE A 36 -1.06 3.83 -12.09
N ALA A 37 0.20 4.06 -12.50
CA ALA A 37 0.71 3.61 -13.79
C ALA A 37 0.83 2.07 -13.89
N GLU A 38 1.20 1.39 -12.80
CA GLU A 38 1.27 -0.07 -12.73
C GLU A 38 -0.14 -0.69 -12.77
N ASN A 39 -1.02 -0.28 -11.85
CA ASN A 39 -2.42 -0.69 -11.79
C ASN A 39 -3.17 0.17 -10.76
N SER A 40 -4.12 0.99 -11.22
CA SER A 40 -4.91 1.87 -10.34
C SER A 40 -5.59 1.16 -9.18
N LYS A 41 -5.99 -0.11 -9.33
CA LYS A 41 -6.63 -0.89 -8.26
C LYS A 41 -5.70 -1.24 -7.10
N LEU A 42 -4.39 -1.11 -7.28
CA LEU A 42 -3.42 -1.29 -6.20
C LEU A 42 -3.45 -0.11 -5.24
N TRP A 43 -3.72 1.10 -5.74
CA TRP A 43 -3.87 2.28 -4.91
C TRP A 43 -5.08 2.13 -3.97
N ASP A 44 -6.21 1.66 -4.51
CA ASP A 44 -7.42 1.37 -3.71
C ASP A 44 -7.10 0.39 -2.57
N VAL A 45 -6.34 -0.67 -2.85
CA VAL A 45 -5.93 -1.67 -1.84
C VAL A 45 -4.99 -1.07 -0.78
N ILE A 46 -4.15 -0.10 -1.14
CA ILE A 46 -3.26 0.57 -0.20
C ILE A 46 -4.05 1.51 0.73
N CYS A 47 -5.04 2.22 0.19
CA CYS A 47 -5.89 3.14 0.96
C CYS A 47 -6.94 2.41 1.81
N ASP A 48 -7.73 1.53 1.20
CA ASP A 48 -8.87 0.86 1.85
C ASP A 48 -8.44 -0.36 2.66
N GLY A 49 -7.28 -0.92 2.32
CA GLY A 49 -6.73 -2.11 2.96
C GLY A 49 -6.93 -3.41 2.20
N PRO A 50 -6.39 -4.50 2.77
CA PRO A 50 -6.45 -5.79 2.12
C PRO A 50 -7.91 -6.24 1.99
N PHE A 51 -8.29 -6.61 0.78
CA PHE A 51 -9.58 -7.26 0.55
C PHE A 51 -9.70 -8.53 1.41
N VAL A 52 -10.80 -8.63 2.17
CA VAL A 52 -11.17 -9.81 2.93
C VAL A 52 -12.40 -10.45 2.28
N PRO A 53 -12.27 -11.63 1.64
CA PRO A 53 -13.41 -12.34 1.07
C PRO A 53 -14.46 -12.67 2.13
N THR A 54 -15.70 -12.23 1.92
CA THR A 54 -16.85 -12.50 2.80
C THR A 54 -17.96 -13.24 2.07
N LYS A 55 -18.77 -13.98 2.82
CA LYS A 55 -20.01 -14.63 2.37
C LYS A 55 -21.15 -14.23 3.28
N ASN A 56 -22.36 -14.19 2.74
CA ASN A 56 -23.56 -13.92 3.52
C ASN A 56 -24.11 -15.22 4.11
N LEU A 57 -24.45 -15.19 5.39
CA LEU A 57 -25.08 -16.29 6.10
C LEU A 57 -26.44 -15.86 6.64
N GLY A 58 -27.47 -16.69 6.45
CA GLY A 58 -28.80 -16.51 7.03
C GLY A 58 -29.69 -15.48 6.33
N ASP A 59 -30.87 -15.28 6.92
CA ASP A 59 -31.83 -14.21 6.62
C ASP A 59 -32.25 -13.56 7.95
N PRO A 60 -31.92 -12.26 8.20
CA PRO A 60 -31.21 -11.35 7.32
C PRO A 60 -29.73 -11.71 7.15
N ALA A 61 -29.18 -11.35 6.00
CA ALA A 61 -27.82 -11.69 5.59
C ALA A 61 -26.76 -11.07 6.53
N VAL A 62 -25.99 -11.93 7.20
CA VAL A 62 -24.80 -11.53 7.98
C VAL A 62 -23.54 -11.84 7.18
N ALA A 63 -22.71 -10.83 6.92
CA ALA A 63 -21.44 -11.02 6.24
C ALA A 63 -20.40 -11.64 7.19
N ILE A 64 -19.90 -12.83 6.83
CA ILE A 64 -18.84 -13.54 7.56
C ILE A 64 -17.65 -13.82 6.64
N PRO A 65 -16.40 -13.85 7.14
CA PRO A 65 -15.24 -14.20 6.33
C PRO A 65 -15.38 -15.60 5.71
N LYS A 66 -15.02 -15.72 4.43
CA LYS A 66 -14.93 -17.02 3.75
C LYS A 66 -13.73 -17.81 4.27
N MET A 67 -13.86 -19.13 4.36
CA MET A 67 -12.69 -19.99 4.51
C MET A 67 -11.90 -20.04 3.20
N ARG A 68 -10.58 -20.27 3.26
CA ARG A 68 -9.70 -20.36 2.08
C ARG A 68 -10.20 -21.34 1.01
N LYS A 69 -10.82 -22.45 1.44
CA LYS A 69 -11.42 -23.46 0.55
C LYS A 69 -12.63 -22.97 -0.25
N GLU A 70 -13.25 -21.87 0.16
CA GLU A 70 -14.44 -21.27 -0.46
C GLU A 70 -14.07 -20.10 -1.38
N PHE A 71 -12.79 -19.79 -1.52
CA PHE A 71 -12.33 -18.68 -2.36
C PHE A 71 -12.58 -19.01 -3.83
N ASN A 72 -13.27 -18.11 -4.50
CA ASN A 72 -13.40 -18.14 -5.95
C ASN A 72 -12.23 -17.40 -6.62
N ASP A 73 -12.20 -17.42 -7.95
CA ASP A 73 -11.15 -16.76 -8.72
C ASP A 73 -11.09 -15.24 -8.49
N THR A 74 -12.22 -14.60 -8.20
CA THR A 74 -12.28 -13.17 -7.87
C THR A 74 -11.63 -12.89 -6.52
N ASP A 75 -11.92 -13.71 -5.50
CA ASP A 75 -11.32 -13.63 -4.17
C ASP A 75 -9.79 -13.81 -4.26
N ARG A 76 -9.32 -14.80 -5.04
CA ARG A 76 -7.90 -15.03 -5.27
C ARG A 76 -7.22 -13.86 -5.98
N LYS A 77 -7.82 -13.34 -7.05
CA LYS A 77 -7.32 -12.15 -7.77
C LYS A 77 -7.28 -10.88 -6.92
N ALA A 78 -8.13 -10.77 -5.91
CA ALA A 78 -8.09 -9.65 -4.97
C ALA A 78 -6.94 -9.84 -3.96
N ILE A 79 -6.75 -11.05 -3.44
CA ILE A 79 -5.63 -11.38 -2.55
C ILE A 79 -4.28 -11.20 -3.25
N GLU A 80 -4.17 -11.57 -4.53
CA GLU A 80 -2.97 -11.35 -5.34
C GLU A 80 -2.63 -9.86 -5.45
N LYS A 81 -3.64 -8.99 -5.60
CA LYS A 81 -3.45 -7.53 -5.58
C LYS A 81 -2.96 -7.04 -4.21
N ASN A 82 -3.51 -7.57 -3.11
CA ASN A 82 -3.01 -7.26 -1.76
C ASN A 82 -1.53 -7.59 -1.63
N PHE A 83 -1.11 -8.78 -2.09
CA PHE A 83 0.29 -9.19 -2.04
C PHE A 83 1.17 -8.29 -2.92
N HIS A 84 0.69 -7.94 -4.11
CA HIS A 84 1.42 -7.07 -5.03
C HIS A 84 1.57 -5.64 -4.49
N ALA A 85 0.51 -5.06 -3.95
CA ALA A 85 0.55 -3.75 -3.30
C ALA A 85 1.55 -3.74 -2.13
N LYS A 86 1.50 -4.77 -1.27
CA LYS A 86 2.48 -4.93 -0.18
C LYS A 86 3.91 -5.07 -0.69
N LYS A 87 4.10 -5.80 -1.79
CA LYS A 87 5.41 -5.97 -2.42
C LYS A 87 5.96 -4.61 -2.86
N ILE A 88 5.21 -3.82 -3.63
CA ILE A 88 5.63 -2.47 -4.06
C ILE A 88 6.06 -1.66 -2.84
N LEU A 89 5.17 -1.51 -1.84
CA LEU A 89 5.49 -0.76 -0.63
C LEU A 89 6.80 -1.22 0.02
N VAL A 90 6.97 -2.53 0.28
CA VAL A 90 8.15 -3.08 0.95
C VAL A 90 9.45 -2.85 0.16
N TYR A 91 9.43 -2.97 -1.17
CA TYR A 91 10.63 -2.73 -2.00
C TYR A 91 11.08 -1.27 -1.95
N ASP A 92 10.15 -0.37 -1.67
CA ASP A 92 10.37 1.06 -1.84
C ASP A 92 10.74 1.74 -0.54
N ILE A 93 10.35 1.14 0.58
CA ILE A 93 10.70 1.58 1.91
C ILE A 93 12.17 1.17 2.17
N GLY A 94 13.03 2.15 2.44
CA GLY A 94 14.40 1.88 2.90
C GLY A 94 14.42 1.05 4.20
N PRO A 95 15.53 0.32 4.49
CA PRO A 95 15.62 -0.57 5.64
C PRO A 95 15.30 0.10 6.99
N ASP A 96 15.57 1.40 7.12
CA ASP A 96 15.31 2.17 8.33
C ASP A 96 13.79 2.37 8.58
N GLU A 97 13.01 2.56 7.53
CA GLU A 97 11.56 2.75 7.60
C GLU A 97 10.81 1.40 7.55
N TYR A 98 11.44 0.34 7.04
CA TYR A 98 10.86 -1.00 6.94
C TYR A 98 10.48 -1.56 8.31
N ASN A 99 11.33 -1.38 9.32
CA ASN A 99 11.04 -1.79 10.70
C ASN A 99 9.85 -1.02 11.31
N ARG A 100 9.65 0.24 10.89
CA ARG A 100 8.56 1.09 11.37
C ARG A 100 7.23 0.72 10.75
N ILE A 101 7.24 0.32 9.48
CA ILE A 101 6.04 -0.11 8.73
C ILE A 101 5.68 -1.56 9.05
N LEU A 102 6.64 -2.47 9.22
CA LEU A 102 6.39 -3.87 9.60
C LEU A 102 5.60 -4.02 10.91
N ALA A 103 5.69 -3.05 11.82
CA ALA A 103 4.91 -3.04 13.05
C ALA A 103 3.40 -2.86 12.78
N CYS A 104 3.02 -2.25 11.66
CA CYS A 104 1.65 -2.23 11.18
C CYS A 104 1.43 -3.47 10.30
N GLN A 105 0.38 -4.25 10.57
CA GLN A 105 0.10 -5.51 9.86
C GLN A 105 -1.03 -5.37 8.81
N SER A 106 -1.43 -4.15 8.46
CA SER A 106 -2.66 -3.88 7.70
C SER A 106 -2.58 -2.61 6.87
N ALA A 107 -3.66 -2.27 6.15
CA ALA A 107 -3.93 -0.98 5.48
C ALA A 107 -3.37 0.27 6.19
N LYS A 108 -3.39 0.22 7.52
CA LYS A 108 -2.85 1.27 8.39
C LYS A 108 -1.34 1.48 8.26
N GLU A 109 -0.62 0.63 7.53
CA GLU A 109 0.80 0.80 7.19
C GLU A 109 1.03 2.13 6.44
N TRP A 110 0.20 2.46 5.45
CA TRP A 110 0.27 3.71 4.71
C TRP A 110 -0.18 4.91 5.55
N GLU A 111 -1.26 4.76 6.30
CA GLU A 111 -1.75 5.79 7.24
C GLU A 111 -0.71 6.07 8.34
N ALA A 112 -0.03 5.05 8.85
CA ALA A 112 1.03 5.20 9.85
C ALA A 112 2.25 5.90 9.25
N LEU A 113 2.59 5.60 7.99
CA LEU A 113 3.66 6.29 7.27
C LEU A 113 3.30 7.77 7.04
N GLN A 114 2.08 8.06 6.61
CA GLN A 114 1.57 9.44 6.50
C GLN A 114 1.61 10.14 7.87
N THR A 115 1.05 9.52 8.90
CA THR A 115 1.01 10.09 10.26
C THR A 115 2.42 10.33 10.82
N ALA A 116 3.39 9.47 10.53
CA ALA A 116 4.75 9.60 11.01
C ALA A 116 5.52 10.77 10.36
N HIS A 117 5.26 11.07 9.08
CA HIS A 117 6.02 12.07 8.32
C HIS A 117 5.25 13.38 8.08
N GLU A 118 3.93 13.34 8.03
CA GLU A 118 3.05 14.50 7.91
C GLU A 118 2.50 14.96 9.27
N GLY A 119 2.59 14.12 10.31
CA GLY A 119 2.45 14.50 11.72
C GLY A 119 1.31 15.46 12.04
N THR A 120 0.12 14.90 12.36
CA THR A 120 -0.99 15.53 13.09
C THR A 120 -0.90 17.06 13.20
N ILE A 121 -1.42 17.78 12.20
CA ILE A 121 -1.79 19.18 12.45
C ILE A 121 -2.88 19.13 13.50
N ARG A 122 -2.56 19.58 14.71
CA ARG A 122 -3.53 19.96 15.73
C ARG A 122 -3.29 21.41 16.09
#